data_AF-A0A0H4XIU7-F1
#
_entry.id   AF-A0A0H4XIU7-F1
#
_cell.length_a   1.000
_cell.length_b   1.000
_cell.length_c   1.000
_cell.angle_alpha   90.00
_cell.angle_beta   90.00
_cell.angle_gamma   90.00
#
_symmetry.space_group_name_H-M   'P 1'
#
loop_
_entity.id
_entity.type
_entity.pdbx_description
1 polymer ?
#
loop_
_entity_poly.entity_id
_entity_poly.type
_entity_poly.pdbx_seq_one_letter_code
_entity_poly.pdbx_strand_id
1 'polypeptide(L)'
;MDVGVDGIARAATRVWVDEFLAFEGGADVEVQPAFAGPLAEVTQTGDTLRVVLHPAVPLDSQATVSVRVVSATAGGAHLLDDTYTFTMEDRTAPRLLGAQAVGPKSVRLAFDEDVRAPPAARFTFTPRGAPAVPVAATEAAAEGALVHLALDTELTPDVVYEVSVEGVTDTHGNLVLAPHHRATFTGFRPARPPSRHFQLWDMLPRHNRRADVTGDLHRFISCLQEVTDLLLSDLDAFPDVFDLERAPEAFLDAILQDLGNPFAFEMDVLARRRLAAILTEMYQQKGTALGLRNAIRFFLGIEVRAISPFASDTLVLGESELGVDWVLGPSERFARYAFNIEVERLLSQAERQRLRTLVEYLKPAHTHFVDLVEPLPPVLPEHWELGLSELGETSRLH
;
A
#
# COMPACT_ATOMS: atom_id res chain seq x y z
N MET A 1 -12.54 -13.73 -48.41
CA MET A 1 -13.02 -13.39 -49.77
C MET A 1 -13.40 -14.69 -50.45
N ASP A 2 -14.58 -14.75 -51.07
CA ASP A 2 -14.99 -15.89 -51.89
C ASP A 2 -14.11 -15.89 -53.15
N VAL A 3 -13.28 -16.93 -53.31
CA VAL A 3 -12.18 -16.98 -54.31
C VAL A 3 -12.67 -17.23 -55.74
N GLY A 4 -13.99 -17.35 -55.95
CA GLY A 4 -14.56 -17.76 -57.22
C GLY A 4 -14.12 -19.17 -57.61
N VAL A 5 -14.40 -19.57 -58.85
CA VAL A 5 -14.09 -20.90 -59.40
C VAL A 5 -12.58 -21.17 -59.57
N ASP A 6 -11.72 -20.19 -59.34
CA ASP A 6 -10.31 -20.22 -59.72
C ASP A 6 -9.36 -20.81 -58.65
N GLY A 7 -9.83 -21.18 -57.46
CA GLY A 7 -9.03 -21.85 -56.43
C GLY A 7 -7.76 -21.10 -56.00
N ILE A 8 -6.92 -21.74 -55.17
CA ILE A 8 -5.64 -21.16 -54.68
C ILE A 8 -4.44 -21.70 -55.47
N ALA A 9 -3.57 -20.81 -55.94
CA ALA A 9 -2.34 -21.18 -56.64
C ALA A 9 -1.24 -21.65 -55.68
N ARG A 10 -1.19 -22.96 -55.38
CA ARG A 10 -0.19 -23.55 -54.47
C ARG A 10 1.25 -23.14 -54.81
N ALA A 11 1.64 -23.18 -56.08
CA ALA A 11 3.00 -22.80 -56.52
C ALA A 11 3.33 -21.30 -56.35
N ALA A 12 2.31 -20.45 -56.16
CA ALA A 12 2.49 -19.03 -55.87
C ALA A 12 2.46 -18.73 -54.37
N THR A 13 2.10 -19.70 -53.53
CA THR A 13 1.97 -19.52 -52.08
C THR A 13 3.31 -19.69 -51.38
N ARG A 14 3.67 -18.70 -50.57
CA ARG A 14 4.83 -18.70 -49.67
C ARG A 14 4.41 -18.20 -48.29
N VAL A 15 4.91 -18.87 -47.25
CA VAL A 15 4.68 -18.46 -45.85
C VAL A 15 6.03 -18.26 -45.17
N TRP A 16 6.19 -17.15 -44.47
CA TRP A 16 7.35 -16.85 -43.63
C TRP A 16 6.93 -16.76 -42.17
N VAL A 17 7.78 -17.24 -41.27
CA VAL A 17 7.67 -17.08 -39.82
C VAL A 17 8.90 -16.31 -39.36
N ASP A 18 8.71 -15.10 -38.84
CA ASP A 18 9.80 -14.18 -38.43
C ASP A 18 10.90 -14.02 -39.49
N GLU A 19 10.48 -13.73 -40.72
CA GLU A 19 11.32 -13.60 -41.92
C GLU A 19 11.97 -14.90 -42.42
N PHE A 20 11.86 -16.02 -41.68
CA PHE A 20 12.30 -17.33 -42.15
C PHE A 20 11.23 -17.98 -43.02
N LEU A 21 11.60 -18.39 -44.23
CA LEU A 21 10.71 -19.14 -45.09
C LEU A 21 10.30 -20.44 -44.40
N ALA A 22 8.99 -20.65 -44.23
CA ALA A 22 8.41 -21.81 -43.56
C ALA A 22 7.69 -22.74 -44.54
N PHE A 23 7.08 -22.18 -45.59
CA PHE A 23 6.42 -22.92 -46.66
C PHE A 23 6.69 -22.30 -48.03
N GLU A 24 7.02 -23.12 -49.03
CA GLU A 24 7.08 -22.74 -50.44
C GLU A 24 6.38 -23.81 -51.28
N GLY A 25 5.21 -23.47 -51.83
CA GLY A 25 4.44 -24.43 -52.61
C GLY A 25 5.10 -24.74 -53.96
N GLY A 26 5.05 -26.01 -54.37
CA GLY A 26 5.66 -26.49 -55.62
C GLY A 26 7.16 -26.73 -55.56
N ALA A 27 7.81 -26.54 -54.39
CA ALA A 27 9.18 -26.95 -54.16
C ALA A 27 9.29 -28.47 -53.88
N ASP A 28 10.48 -29.05 -54.05
CA ASP A 28 10.76 -30.46 -53.73
C ASP A 28 10.50 -30.78 -52.24
N VAL A 29 10.73 -29.79 -51.36
CA VAL A 29 10.40 -29.81 -49.94
C VAL A 29 9.58 -28.56 -49.64
N GLU A 30 8.25 -28.72 -49.59
CA GLU A 30 7.36 -27.57 -49.45
C GLU A 30 7.35 -26.97 -48.05
N VAL A 31 7.37 -27.78 -46.99
CA VAL A 31 7.46 -27.32 -45.60
C VAL A 31 8.91 -27.42 -45.15
N GLN A 32 9.50 -26.29 -44.75
CA GLN A 32 10.91 -26.26 -44.37
C GLN A 32 11.16 -27.09 -43.12
N PRO A 33 12.34 -27.76 -42.98
CA PRO A 33 12.61 -28.70 -41.89
C PRO A 33 12.39 -28.13 -40.47
N ALA A 34 12.63 -26.83 -40.27
CA ALA A 34 12.40 -26.16 -38.99
C ALA A 34 10.92 -26.11 -38.57
N PHE A 35 9.99 -26.25 -39.52
CA PHE A 35 8.54 -26.19 -39.33
C PHE A 35 7.82 -27.49 -39.76
N ALA A 36 8.58 -28.52 -40.10
CA ALA A 36 8.09 -29.83 -40.56
C ALA A 36 8.01 -30.85 -39.40
N GLY A 37 7.48 -30.44 -38.25
CA GLY A 37 7.25 -31.34 -37.12
C GLY A 37 6.14 -32.38 -37.38
N PRO A 38 5.86 -33.27 -36.41
CA PRO A 38 5.01 -34.44 -36.61
C PRO A 38 3.55 -34.13 -36.97
N LEU A 39 3.07 -32.91 -36.69
CA LEU A 39 1.72 -32.46 -37.05
C LEU A 39 1.70 -31.51 -38.27
N ALA A 40 2.85 -31.30 -38.93
CA ALA A 40 2.90 -30.50 -40.14
C ALA A 40 2.14 -31.20 -41.26
N GLU A 41 1.28 -30.45 -41.96
CA GLU A 41 0.36 -31.00 -42.96
C GLU A 41 0.05 -29.95 -44.01
N VAL A 42 -0.01 -30.37 -45.27
CA VAL A 42 -0.45 -29.51 -46.38
C VAL A 42 -1.56 -30.21 -47.13
N THR A 43 -2.76 -29.63 -47.12
CA THR A 43 -3.93 -30.15 -47.83
C THR A 43 -4.53 -29.08 -48.73
N GLN A 44 -4.93 -29.47 -49.93
CA GLN A 44 -5.55 -28.57 -50.89
C GLN A 44 -6.88 -29.16 -51.37
N THR A 45 -7.93 -28.36 -51.28
CA THR A 45 -9.27 -28.61 -51.86
C THR A 45 -9.45 -27.70 -53.09
N GLY A 46 -10.63 -27.75 -53.72
CA GLY A 46 -10.92 -26.91 -54.90
C GLY A 46 -10.83 -25.41 -54.65
N ASP A 47 -11.07 -24.98 -53.41
CA ASP A 47 -11.15 -23.57 -53.00
C ASP A 47 -10.18 -23.19 -51.88
N THR A 48 -9.55 -24.16 -51.20
CA THR A 48 -8.76 -23.92 -49.99
C THR A 48 -7.40 -24.60 -50.05
N LEU A 49 -6.37 -23.90 -49.58
CA LEU A 49 -5.05 -24.45 -49.29
C LEU A 49 -4.82 -24.29 -47.79
N ARG A 50 -4.81 -25.42 -47.08
CA ARG A 50 -4.53 -25.48 -45.64
C ARG A 50 -3.07 -25.89 -45.45
N VAL A 51 -2.31 -24.99 -44.85
CA VAL A 51 -0.91 -25.22 -44.45
C VAL A 51 -0.86 -25.24 -42.92
N VAL A 52 -0.47 -26.38 -42.35
CA VAL A 52 -0.21 -26.56 -40.93
C VAL A 52 1.30 -26.58 -40.75
N LEU A 53 1.82 -25.53 -40.10
CA LEU A 53 3.22 -25.44 -39.71
C LEU A 53 3.36 -25.98 -38.28
N HIS A 54 4.32 -26.86 -38.05
CA HIS A 54 4.64 -27.37 -36.73
C HIS A 54 6.14 -27.16 -36.44
N PRO A 55 6.52 -26.10 -35.72
CA PRO A 55 7.91 -25.86 -35.34
C PRO A 55 8.56 -27.11 -34.72
N ALA A 56 9.76 -27.45 -35.19
CA ALA A 56 10.54 -28.58 -34.67
C ALA A 56 11.14 -28.27 -33.29
N VAL A 57 11.38 -26.99 -33.01
CA VAL A 57 11.74 -26.45 -31.70
C VAL A 57 10.58 -25.58 -31.22
N PRO A 58 10.13 -25.70 -29.95
CA PRO A 58 9.13 -24.81 -29.40
C PRO A 58 9.54 -23.35 -29.55
N LEU A 59 8.58 -22.49 -29.88
CA LEU A 59 8.79 -21.05 -29.91
C LEU A 59 9.07 -20.52 -28.49
N ASP A 60 9.87 -19.47 -28.40
CA ASP A 60 10.25 -18.89 -27.11
C ASP A 60 9.04 -18.33 -26.35
N SER A 61 9.05 -18.48 -25.03
CA SER A 61 8.02 -17.93 -24.11
C SER A 61 7.87 -16.43 -24.34
N GLN A 62 6.63 -15.92 -24.39
CA GLN A 62 6.31 -14.51 -24.62
C GLN A 62 6.85 -13.90 -25.94
N ALA A 63 7.43 -14.70 -26.85
CA ALA A 63 7.89 -14.20 -28.13
C ALA A 63 6.72 -13.70 -28.98
N THR A 64 6.90 -12.56 -29.63
CA THR A 64 5.97 -12.10 -30.67
C THR A 64 6.40 -12.72 -31.99
N VAL A 65 5.53 -13.58 -32.54
CA VAL A 65 5.77 -14.30 -33.78
C VAL A 65 4.95 -13.67 -34.89
N SER A 66 5.62 -13.38 -36.01
CA SER A 66 5.04 -12.82 -37.21
C SER A 66 4.95 -13.89 -38.30
N VAL A 67 3.78 -14.02 -38.91
CA VAL A 67 3.50 -14.95 -40.01
C VAL A 67 3.05 -14.16 -41.21
N ARG A 68 3.92 -14.06 -42.22
CA ARG A 68 3.61 -13.41 -43.49
C ARG A 68 3.18 -14.46 -44.51
N VAL A 69 2.05 -14.24 -45.17
CA VAL A 69 1.51 -15.12 -46.19
C VAL A 69 1.41 -14.36 -47.50
N VAL A 70 2.17 -14.80 -48.50
CA VAL A 70 2.05 -14.33 -49.88
C VAL A 70 1.38 -15.43 -50.69
N SER A 71 0.30 -15.12 -51.40
CA SER A 71 -0.43 -16.08 -52.22
C SER A 71 -1.16 -15.43 -53.40
N ALA A 72 -1.66 -16.24 -54.32
CA ALA A 72 -2.47 -15.81 -55.45
C ALA A 72 -3.57 -16.83 -55.78
N THR A 73 -4.61 -16.43 -56.51
CA THR A 73 -5.55 -17.38 -57.14
C THR A 73 -4.93 -18.05 -58.37
N ALA A 74 -5.42 -19.22 -58.81
CA ALA A 74 -4.82 -19.94 -59.95
C ALA A 74 -4.85 -19.13 -61.26
N GLY A 75 -5.85 -18.24 -61.42
CA GLY A 75 -5.93 -17.29 -62.52
C GLY A 75 -5.09 -16.01 -62.33
N GLY A 76 -4.44 -15.82 -61.18
CA GLY A 76 -3.62 -14.64 -60.86
C GLY A 76 -4.41 -13.35 -60.63
N ALA A 77 -5.74 -13.42 -60.60
CA ALA A 77 -6.63 -12.25 -60.49
C ALA A 77 -6.61 -11.60 -59.10
N HIS A 78 -6.36 -12.38 -58.05
CA HIS A 78 -6.29 -11.90 -56.67
C HIS A 78 -4.95 -12.26 -56.05
N LEU A 79 -4.36 -11.31 -55.33
CA LEU A 79 -3.11 -11.43 -54.60
C LEU A 79 -3.37 -11.24 -53.11
N LEU A 80 -2.65 -12.01 -52.29
CA LEU A 80 -2.59 -11.89 -50.84
C LEU A 80 -1.14 -11.62 -50.45
N ASP A 81 -0.89 -10.63 -49.60
CA ASP A 81 0.39 -10.36 -48.97
C ASP A 81 0.12 -9.70 -47.62
N ASP A 82 -0.25 -10.54 -46.65
CA ASP A 82 -0.65 -10.10 -45.31
C ASP A 82 0.29 -10.69 -44.26
N THR A 83 0.51 -9.93 -43.18
CA THR A 83 1.27 -10.37 -42.01
C THR A 83 0.37 -10.43 -40.79
N TYR A 84 0.38 -11.58 -40.12
CA TYR A 84 -0.34 -11.83 -38.87
C TYR A 84 0.66 -11.91 -37.72
N THR A 85 0.33 -11.32 -36.57
CA THR A 85 1.20 -11.35 -35.39
C THR A 85 0.46 -11.92 -34.20
N PHE A 86 1.13 -12.76 -33.41
CA PHE A 86 0.60 -13.30 -32.15
C PHE A 86 1.73 -13.45 -31.14
N THR A 87 1.38 -13.43 -29.85
CA THR A 87 2.32 -13.58 -28.75
C THR A 87 2.22 -14.98 -28.18
N MET A 88 3.37 -15.62 -27.92
CA MET A 88 3.43 -16.90 -27.24
C MET A 88 2.97 -16.79 -25.78
N GLU A 89 2.31 -17.84 -25.31
CA GLU A 89 1.99 -17.99 -23.90
C GLU A 89 3.27 -18.00 -23.07
N ASP A 90 3.18 -17.41 -21.88
CA ASP A 90 4.27 -17.46 -20.91
C ASP A 90 4.39 -18.87 -20.31
N ARG A 91 5.56 -19.49 -20.49
CA ARG A 91 5.92 -20.80 -19.94
C ARG A 91 7.18 -20.74 -19.10
N THR A 92 7.68 -19.55 -18.82
CA THR A 92 8.88 -19.35 -18.02
C THR A 92 8.50 -19.43 -16.54
N ALA A 93 9.24 -20.24 -15.79
CA ALA A 93 9.01 -20.39 -14.36
C ALA A 93 9.74 -19.28 -13.59
N PRO A 94 9.09 -18.63 -12.60
CA PRO A 94 9.72 -17.62 -11.77
C PRO A 94 10.85 -18.21 -10.93
N ARG A 95 11.88 -17.42 -10.68
CA ARG A 95 13.11 -17.81 -9.97
C ARG A 95 13.26 -16.99 -8.69
N LEU A 96 13.42 -17.69 -7.57
CA LEU A 96 13.78 -17.06 -6.31
C LEU A 96 15.25 -16.58 -6.38
N LEU A 97 15.43 -15.27 -6.38
CA LEU A 97 16.75 -14.62 -6.44
C LEU A 97 17.42 -14.56 -5.07
N GLY A 98 16.63 -14.36 -4.01
CA GLY A 98 17.17 -14.22 -2.67
C GLY A 98 16.13 -14.06 -1.58
N ALA A 99 16.60 -14.06 -0.34
CA ALA A 99 15.81 -13.85 0.86
C ALA A 99 16.56 -12.90 1.81
N GLN A 100 15.81 -12.14 2.61
CA GLN A 100 16.37 -11.23 3.59
C GLN A 100 15.46 -11.16 4.81
N ALA A 101 16.01 -11.30 6.01
CA ALA A 101 15.30 -10.97 7.24
C ALA A 101 15.24 -9.43 7.38
N VAL A 102 14.03 -8.87 7.42
CA VAL A 102 13.78 -7.43 7.56
C VAL A 102 13.36 -7.05 8.98
N GLY A 103 13.05 -8.05 9.81
CA GLY A 103 12.73 -7.92 11.22
C GLY A 103 12.81 -9.26 11.93
N PRO A 104 12.55 -9.31 13.25
CA PRO A 104 12.68 -10.53 14.04
C PRO A 104 11.72 -11.64 13.57
N LYS A 105 10.51 -11.29 13.13
CA LYS A 105 9.50 -12.24 12.61
C LYS A 105 9.13 -11.99 11.15
N SER A 106 10.01 -11.33 10.39
CA SER A 106 9.67 -10.86 9.04
C SER A 106 10.78 -11.16 8.06
N VAL A 107 10.44 -11.89 6.99
CA VAL A 107 11.35 -12.26 5.90
C VAL A 107 10.76 -11.76 4.59
N ARG A 108 11.61 -11.18 3.75
CA ARG A 108 11.27 -10.78 2.40
C ARG A 108 12.01 -11.66 1.40
N LEU A 109 11.25 -12.25 0.47
CA LEU A 109 11.75 -13.01 -0.67
C LEU A 109 11.71 -12.14 -1.91
N ALA A 110 12.69 -12.28 -2.80
CA ALA A 110 12.76 -11.56 -4.06
C ALA A 110 12.83 -12.55 -5.23
N PHE A 111 11.96 -12.34 -6.22
CA PHE A 111 11.87 -13.10 -7.45
C PHE A 111 12.34 -12.25 -8.64
N ASP A 112 12.61 -12.88 -9.78
CA ASP A 112 13.00 -12.20 -11.03
C ASP A 112 11.82 -11.62 -11.82
N GLU A 113 10.60 -11.98 -11.46
CA GLU A 113 9.36 -11.50 -12.05
C GLU A 113 8.23 -11.41 -11.02
N ASP A 114 7.09 -10.87 -11.42
CA ASP A 114 5.91 -10.71 -10.55
C ASP A 114 5.29 -12.07 -10.21
N VAL A 115 5.06 -12.29 -8.91
CA VAL A 115 4.57 -13.56 -8.38
C VAL A 115 3.26 -13.42 -7.61
N ARG A 116 2.59 -14.55 -7.43
CA ARG A 116 1.42 -14.75 -6.58
C ARG A 116 1.74 -15.84 -5.56
N ALA A 117 1.46 -15.56 -4.29
CA ALA A 117 1.55 -16.53 -3.20
C ALA A 117 0.14 -16.97 -2.77
N PRO A 118 -0.43 -18.04 -3.35
CA PRO A 118 -1.73 -18.54 -2.93
C PRO A 118 -1.67 -19.12 -1.50
N PRO A 119 -2.81 -19.25 -0.79
CA PRO A 119 -2.84 -19.85 0.56
C PRO A 119 -2.30 -21.30 0.65
N ALA A 120 -2.28 -22.00 -0.48
CA ALA A 120 -1.69 -23.33 -0.59
C ALA A 120 -0.17 -23.34 -0.66
N ALA A 121 0.47 -22.18 -0.90
CA ALA A 121 1.92 -22.06 -0.93
C ALA A 121 2.52 -22.47 0.42
N ARG A 122 3.73 -23.02 0.36
CA ARG A 122 4.49 -23.51 1.52
C ARG A 122 5.87 -22.89 1.50
N PHE A 123 6.27 -22.41 2.67
CA PHE A 123 7.59 -21.85 2.93
C PHE A 123 8.21 -22.66 4.06
N THR A 124 9.27 -23.38 3.76
CA THR A 124 9.97 -24.21 4.74
C THR A 124 11.33 -23.61 5.04
N PHE A 125 11.62 -23.42 6.33
CA PHE A 125 12.87 -22.85 6.81
C PHE A 125 13.72 -23.94 7.44
N THR A 126 14.94 -24.11 6.94
CA THR A 126 15.92 -25.05 7.49
C THR A 126 17.11 -24.27 8.03
N PRO A 127 17.35 -24.25 9.35
CA PRO A 127 18.55 -23.61 9.90
C PRO A 127 19.80 -24.37 9.44
N ARG A 128 20.82 -23.62 9.00
CA ARG A 128 22.15 -24.10 8.62
C ARG A 128 23.21 -23.85 9.70
N GLY A 129 22.82 -23.22 10.80
CA GLY A 129 23.64 -22.99 12.00
C GLY A 129 22.92 -23.43 13.27
N ALA A 130 23.65 -23.43 14.39
CA ALA A 130 23.11 -23.71 15.72
C ALA A 130 23.76 -22.77 16.76
N PRO A 131 23.07 -22.44 17.86
CA PRO A 131 21.67 -22.77 18.17
C PRO A 131 20.71 -22.07 17.21
N ALA A 132 19.52 -22.65 16.99
CA ALA A 132 18.49 -22.06 16.14
C ALA A 132 17.12 -22.56 16.56
N VAL A 133 16.14 -21.65 16.59
CA VAL A 133 14.74 -22.03 16.80
C VAL A 133 14.07 -22.44 15.47
N PRO A 134 13.21 -23.46 15.47
CA PRO A 134 12.32 -23.74 14.33
C PRO A 134 11.37 -22.57 14.12
N VAL A 135 11.16 -22.19 12.86
CA VAL A 135 10.25 -21.11 12.46
C VAL A 135 9.33 -21.59 11.35
N ALA A 136 8.09 -21.09 11.34
CA ALA A 136 7.10 -21.33 10.31
C ALA A 136 6.51 -20.01 9.82
N ALA A 137 6.20 -19.94 8.51
CA ALA A 137 5.45 -18.80 7.97
C ALA A 137 3.98 -18.91 8.40
N THR A 138 3.47 -17.85 9.03
CA THR A 138 2.05 -17.70 9.40
C THR A 138 1.26 -17.00 8.31
N GLU A 139 1.90 -16.05 7.63
CA GLU A 139 1.29 -15.25 6.57
C GLU A 139 2.28 -15.03 5.43
N ALA A 140 1.75 -14.92 4.22
CA ALA A 140 2.51 -14.58 3.02
C ALA A 140 1.70 -13.60 2.18
N ALA A 141 2.32 -12.47 1.83
CA ALA A 141 1.74 -11.44 0.98
C ALA A 141 2.68 -11.17 -0.20
N ALA A 142 2.18 -11.33 -1.42
CA ALA A 142 2.94 -11.02 -2.64
C ALA A 142 2.66 -9.57 -3.07
N GLU A 143 3.71 -8.84 -3.41
CA GLU A 143 3.70 -7.47 -3.91
C GLU A 143 4.68 -7.38 -5.09
N GLY A 144 4.16 -7.54 -6.31
CA GLY A 144 4.98 -7.66 -7.52
C GLY A 144 5.95 -8.84 -7.42
N ALA A 145 7.24 -8.58 -7.65
CA ALA A 145 8.31 -9.57 -7.54
C ALA A 145 8.77 -9.86 -6.09
N LEU A 146 8.11 -9.30 -5.08
CA LEU A 146 8.46 -9.50 -3.67
C LEU A 146 7.39 -10.32 -2.96
N VAL A 147 7.82 -11.20 -2.06
CA VAL A 147 6.92 -11.89 -1.12
C VAL A 147 7.35 -11.57 0.30
N HIS A 148 6.44 -10.98 1.07
CA HIS A 148 6.59 -10.65 2.47
C HIS A 148 6.00 -11.77 3.32
N LEU A 149 6.82 -12.35 4.20
CA LEU A 149 6.43 -13.43 5.10
C LEU A 149 6.42 -12.92 6.54
N ALA A 150 5.34 -13.24 7.26
CA ALA A 150 5.29 -13.16 8.71
C ALA A 150 5.58 -14.55 9.31
N LEU A 151 6.33 -14.59 10.40
CA LEU A 151 6.72 -15.83 11.09
C LEU A 151 6.01 -15.96 12.44
N ASP A 152 5.83 -17.20 12.90
CA ASP A 152 5.28 -17.51 14.23
C ASP A 152 6.25 -17.13 15.37
N THR A 153 7.52 -17.42 15.15
CA THR A 153 8.62 -17.30 16.12
C THR A 153 9.70 -16.35 15.57
N GLU A 154 10.42 -15.69 16.47
CA GLU A 154 11.55 -14.83 16.10
C GLU A 154 12.68 -15.66 15.51
N LEU A 155 13.32 -15.14 14.47
CA LEU A 155 14.53 -15.71 13.90
C LEU A 155 15.66 -15.64 14.92
N THR A 156 16.42 -16.73 15.07
CA THR A 156 17.66 -16.67 15.85
C THR A 156 18.65 -15.75 15.13
N PRO A 157 19.17 -14.70 15.80
CA PRO A 157 20.10 -13.75 15.19
C PRO A 157 21.34 -14.42 14.60
N ASP A 158 21.76 -13.96 13.42
CA ASP A 158 22.99 -14.37 12.70
C ASP A 158 23.07 -15.84 12.28
N VAL A 159 22.06 -16.64 12.59
CA VAL A 159 21.95 -17.99 12.04
C VAL A 159 21.58 -17.90 10.57
N VAL A 160 22.31 -18.64 9.74
CA VAL A 160 21.95 -18.79 8.33
C VAL A 160 20.77 -19.75 8.23
N TYR A 161 19.70 -19.32 7.58
CA TYR A 161 18.55 -20.14 7.23
C TYR A 161 18.53 -20.37 5.71
N GLU A 162 18.12 -21.56 5.30
CA GLU A 162 17.69 -21.84 3.94
C GLU A 162 16.16 -21.84 3.90
N VAL A 163 15.58 -21.06 2.99
CA VAL A 163 14.15 -21.09 2.68
C VAL A 163 13.95 -21.88 1.39
N SER A 164 12.99 -22.81 1.40
CA SER A 164 12.45 -23.44 0.20
C SER A 164 10.99 -23.04 0.00
N VAL A 165 10.66 -22.70 -1.24
CA VAL A 165 9.35 -22.22 -1.66
C VAL A 165 8.65 -23.29 -2.50
N GLU A 166 7.40 -23.57 -2.20
CA GLU A 166 6.55 -24.47 -3.00
C GLU A 166 5.18 -23.83 -3.22
N GLY A 167 4.62 -23.99 -4.43
CA GLY A 167 3.26 -23.52 -4.75
C GLY A 167 3.12 -22.02 -5.02
N VAL A 168 4.21 -21.26 -5.08
CA VAL A 168 4.22 -19.88 -5.61
C VAL A 168 4.19 -19.93 -7.14
N THR A 169 3.39 -19.07 -7.77
CA THR A 169 3.29 -18.96 -9.22
C THR A 169 3.62 -17.56 -9.69
N ASP A 170 3.89 -17.37 -10.98
CA ASP A 170 3.88 -16.06 -11.62
C ASP A 170 2.43 -15.55 -11.84
N THR A 171 2.29 -14.50 -12.65
CA THR A 171 0.99 -13.96 -13.07
C THR A 171 0.28 -14.81 -14.15
N HIS A 172 0.99 -15.70 -14.82
CA HIS A 172 0.49 -16.58 -15.90
C HIS A 172 0.21 -18.02 -15.44
N GLY A 173 0.47 -18.35 -14.17
CA GLY A 173 0.24 -19.67 -13.58
C GLY A 173 1.45 -20.61 -13.59
N ASN A 174 2.63 -20.17 -14.05
CA ASN A 174 3.85 -20.98 -14.00
C ASN A 174 4.36 -21.07 -12.56
N LEU A 175 4.63 -22.29 -12.10
CA LEU A 175 5.11 -22.56 -10.74
C LEU A 175 6.60 -22.23 -10.61
N VAL A 176 7.02 -21.77 -9.43
CA VAL A 176 8.43 -21.75 -9.03
C VAL A 176 8.92 -23.20 -8.97
N LEU A 177 10.00 -23.52 -9.69
CA LEU A 177 10.52 -24.88 -9.81
C LEU A 177 11.96 -25.01 -9.33
N ALA A 178 12.38 -26.25 -9.08
CA ALA A 178 13.77 -26.58 -8.83
C ALA A 178 14.64 -26.32 -10.06
N PRO A 179 15.89 -25.84 -9.86
CA PRO A 179 16.58 -25.57 -8.59
C PRO A 179 16.33 -24.16 -8.01
N HIS A 180 15.60 -23.29 -8.70
CA HIS A 180 15.41 -21.88 -8.35
C HIS A 180 14.33 -21.62 -7.30
N HIS A 181 14.01 -22.61 -6.47
CA HIS A 181 13.00 -22.54 -5.41
C HIS A 181 13.63 -22.35 -4.02
N ARG A 182 14.94 -22.10 -3.94
CA ARG A 182 15.70 -22.03 -2.68
C ARG A 182 16.55 -20.77 -2.61
N ALA A 183 16.63 -20.19 -1.42
CA ALA A 183 17.53 -19.09 -1.11
C ALA A 183 18.05 -19.23 0.33
N THR A 184 19.16 -18.55 0.62
CA THR A 184 19.70 -18.46 1.99
C THR A 184 19.68 -17.02 2.47
N PHE A 185 19.51 -16.84 3.77
CA PHE A 185 19.55 -15.54 4.43
C PHE A 185 20.03 -15.69 5.87
N THR A 186 20.53 -14.61 6.46
CA THR A 186 20.90 -14.55 7.87
C THR A 186 19.73 -14.06 8.71
N GLY A 187 19.49 -14.71 9.85
CA GLY A 187 18.51 -14.29 10.85
C GLY A 187 18.75 -12.84 11.29
N PHE A 188 17.66 -12.13 11.54
CA PHE A 188 17.71 -10.71 11.84
C PHE A 188 18.48 -10.46 13.15
N ARG A 189 19.46 -9.57 13.10
CA ARG A 189 20.16 -9.05 14.28
C ARG A 189 19.72 -7.60 14.50
N PRO A 190 19.11 -7.26 15.65
CA PRO A 190 18.84 -5.88 16.03
C PRO A 190 20.11 -5.04 16.07
N ALA A 191 19.96 -3.73 15.84
CA ALA A 191 21.08 -2.80 15.96
C ALA A 191 21.65 -2.83 17.38
N ARG A 192 22.97 -2.96 17.50
CA ARG A 192 23.68 -2.92 18.78
C ARG A 192 24.70 -1.79 18.80
N PRO A 193 24.89 -1.09 19.93
CA PRO A 193 25.95 -0.12 20.07
C PRO A 193 27.32 -0.76 19.78
N PRO A 194 28.20 -0.13 18.97
CA PRO A 194 29.48 -0.72 18.59
C PRO A 194 30.43 -0.92 19.78
N SER A 195 30.23 -0.15 20.85
CA SER A 195 31.00 -0.26 22.10
C SER A 195 30.51 -1.36 23.04
N ARG A 196 29.38 -2.03 22.76
CA ARG A 196 28.84 -3.08 23.65
C ARG A 196 29.73 -4.32 23.61
N HIS A 197 30.29 -4.65 24.77
CA HIS A 197 30.95 -5.93 25.03
C HIS A 197 30.25 -6.64 26.19
N PHE A 198 29.24 -7.44 25.86
CA PHE A 198 28.48 -8.25 26.82
C PHE A 198 28.45 -9.71 26.35
N GLN A 199 29.58 -10.40 26.51
CA GLN A 199 29.72 -11.81 26.10
C GLN A 199 29.76 -12.70 27.35
N LEU A 200 28.69 -13.46 27.58
CA LEU A 200 28.55 -14.37 28.72
C LEU A 200 29.69 -15.39 28.79
N TRP A 201 30.17 -15.84 27.63
CA TRP A 201 31.33 -16.72 27.55
C TRP A 201 32.58 -16.10 28.20
N ASP A 202 32.83 -14.81 27.97
CA ASP A 202 33.99 -14.12 28.53
C ASP A 202 33.88 -13.87 30.02
N MET A 203 32.65 -13.78 30.53
CA MET A 203 32.34 -13.66 31.95
C MET A 203 32.57 -14.98 32.72
N LEU A 204 32.65 -16.13 32.03
CA LEU A 204 32.94 -17.40 32.69
C LEU A 204 34.41 -17.49 33.17
N PRO A 205 34.65 -18.11 34.35
CA PRO A 205 35.99 -18.42 34.81
C PRO A 205 36.81 -19.17 33.75
N ARG A 206 38.08 -18.79 33.61
CA ARG A 206 38.98 -19.37 32.59
C ARG A 206 39.10 -20.90 32.66
N HIS A 207 39.00 -21.49 33.85
CA HIS A 207 39.09 -22.95 34.01
C HIS A 207 37.89 -23.67 33.37
N ASN A 208 36.67 -23.15 33.49
CA ASN A 208 35.48 -23.71 32.85
C ASN A 208 35.60 -23.67 31.32
N ARG A 209 36.07 -22.54 30.77
CA ARG A 209 36.29 -22.41 29.32
C ARG A 209 37.35 -23.37 28.79
N ARG A 210 38.43 -23.59 29.55
CA ARG A 210 39.52 -24.52 29.16
C ARG A 210 39.12 -25.99 29.29
N ALA A 211 38.23 -26.30 30.23
CA ALA A 211 37.75 -27.65 30.46
C ALA A 211 36.67 -28.08 29.43
N ASP A 212 36.09 -27.13 28.69
CA ASP A 212 35.10 -27.40 27.64
C ASP A 212 35.75 -27.93 26.36
N VAL A 213 36.21 -29.18 26.41
CA VAL A 213 36.81 -29.87 25.26
C VAL A 213 35.73 -30.31 24.25
N THR A 214 34.51 -30.60 24.71
CA THR A 214 33.39 -31.06 23.86
C THR A 214 32.60 -29.93 23.21
N GLY A 215 32.78 -28.69 23.68
CA GLY A 215 32.03 -27.52 23.21
C GLY A 215 30.57 -27.50 23.66
N ASP A 216 30.18 -28.37 24.59
CA ASP A 216 28.80 -28.43 25.10
C ASP A 216 28.52 -27.23 26.01
N LEU A 217 29.50 -26.82 26.83
CA LEU A 217 29.34 -25.63 27.68
C LEU A 217 29.24 -24.38 26.81
N HIS A 218 30.09 -24.25 25.79
CA HIS A 218 30.03 -23.14 24.85
C HIS A 218 28.66 -23.06 24.18
N ARG A 219 28.15 -24.18 23.63
CA ARG A 219 26.83 -24.24 23.00
C ARG A 219 25.71 -23.84 23.96
N PHE A 220 25.74 -24.37 25.20
CA PHE A 220 24.77 -24.00 26.23
C PHE A 220 24.80 -22.49 26.55
N ILE A 221 25.99 -21.92 26.70
CA ILE A 221 26.16 -20.49 26.97
C ILE A 221 25.74 -19.64 25.77
N SER A 222 25.96 -20.10 24.54
CA SER A 222 25.47 -19.43 23.33
C SER A 222 23.94 -19.33 23.30
N CYS A 223 23.21 -20.35 23.77
CA CYS A 223 21.75 -20.26 23.89
C CYS A 223 21.33 -19.17 24.89
N LEU A 224 22.05 -19.02 26.00
CA LEU A 224 21.77 -17.95 26.98
C LEU A 224 22.19 -16.57 26.45
N GLN A 225 23.25 -16.52 25.65
CA GLN A 225 23.74 -15.30 25.02
C GLN A 225 22.67 -14.73 24.08
N GLU A 226 22.02 -15.56 23.28
CA GLU A 226 20.93 -15.15 22.38
C GLU A 226 19.81 -14.43 23.14
N VAL A 227 19.27 -15.06 24.20
CA VAL A 227 18.22 -14.45 25.03
C VAL A 227 18.70 -13.15 25.67
N THR A 228 19.95 -13.11 26.12
CA THR A 228 20.54 -11.91 26.73
C THR A 228 20.69 -10.78 25.72
N ASP A 229 21.11 -11.07 24.50
CA ASP A 229 21.28 -10.07 23.44
C ASP A 229 19.93 -9.48 23.01
N LEU A 230 18.87 -10.29 22.97
CA LEU A 230 17.50 -9.80 22.74
C LEU A 230 17.05 -8.86 23.87
N LEU A 231 17.25 -9.24 25.14
CA LEU A 231 16.93 -8.36 26.28
C LEU A 231 17.74 -7.05 26.26
N LEU A 232 19.01 -7.12 25.87
CA LEU A 232 19.85 -5.92 25.74
C LEU A 232 19.38 -5.02 24.59
N SER A 233 18.85 -5.60 23.51
CA SER A 233 18.21 -4.85 22.43
C SER A 233 16.94 -4.14 22.90
N ASP A 234 16.09 -4.82 23.70
CA ASP A 234 14.89 -4.21 24.26
C ASP A 234 15.23 -3.05 25.20
N LEU A 235 16.28 -3.21 26.00
CA LEU A 235 16.80 -2.14 26.87
C LEU A 235 17.33 -0.94 26.07
N ASP A 236 17.94 -1.17 24.90
CA ASP A 236 18.39 -0.08 24.02
C ASP A 236 17.24 0.66 23.37
N ALA A 237 16.14 -0.02 23.07
CA ALA A 237 14.93 0.56 22.51
C ALA A 237 14.06 1.26 23.57
N PHE A 238 14.35 1.07 24.86
CA PHE A 238 13.57 1.69 25.95
C PHE A 238 13.43 3.21 25.86
N PRO A 239 14.47 4.00 25.49
CA PRO A 239 14.34 5.43 25.27
C PRO A 239 13.33 5.80 24.16
N ASP A 240 13.15 4.95 23.15
CA ASP A 240 12.20 5.20 22.05
C ASP A 240 10.75 5.22 22.54
N VAL A 241 10.45 4.61 23.69
CA VAL A 241 9.11 4.67 24.33
C VAL A 241 8.71 6.10 24.67
N PHE A 242 9.66 6.97 25.00
CA PHE A 242 9.39 8.37 25.35
C PHE A 242 9.45 9.31 24.13
N ASP A 243 9.98 8.83 23.00
CA ASP A 243 10.02 9.58 21.75
C ASP A 243 8.68 9.42 21.01
N LEU A 244 7.91 10.50 20.91
CA LEU A 244 6.60 10.49 20.26
C LEU A 244 6.63 10.09 18.78
N GLU A 245 7.78 10.16 18.09
CA GLU A 245 7.90 9.72 16.71
C GLU A 245 8.17 8.22 16.59
N ARG A 246 8.82 7.63 17.61
CA ARG A 246 9.32 6.24 17.58
C ARG A 246 8.58 5.29 18.52
N ALA A 247 7.88 5.82 19.52
CA ALA A 247 7.19 5.03 20.53
C ALA A 247 6.29 3.97 19.89
N PRO A 248 6.31 2.71 20.36
CA PRO A 248 5.38 1.69 19.88
C PRO A 248 3.93 2.12 20.12
N GLU A 249 3.01 1.66 19.28
CA GLU A 249 1.60 2.05 19.34
C GLU A 249 0.95 1.75 20.71
N ALA A 250 1.32 0.62 21.33
CA ALA A 250 0.83 0.25 22.66
C ALA A 250 1.22 1.26 23.76
N PHE A 251 2.37 1.93 23.62
CA PHE A 251 2.81 2.95 24.58
C PHE A 251 2.20 4.32 24.29
N LEU A 252 1.78 4.58 23.04
CA LEU A 252 1.15 5.85 22.68
C LEU A 252 -0.15 6.10 23.46
N ASP A 253 -0.94 5.04 23.66
CA ASP A 253 -2.16 5.13 24.47
C ASP A 253 -1.86 5.38 25.94
N ALA A 254 -0.82 4.76 26.49
CA ALA A 254 -0.36 5.00 27.85
C ALA A 254 0.15 6.44 28.03
N ILE A 255 0.89 6.98 27.05
CA ILE A 255 1.35 8.38 27.05
C ILE A 255 0.16 9.33 27.02
N LEU A 256 -0.81 9.10 26.14
CA LEU A 256 -2.02 9.93 26.08
C LEU A 256 -2.83 9.88 27.37
N GLN A 257 -2.91 8.70 28.01
CA GLN A 257 -3.56 8.54 29.30
C GLN A 257 -2.82 9.30 30.41
N ASP A 258 -1.48 9.21 30.46
CA ASP A 258 -0.64 9.93 31.43
C ASP A 258 -0.74 11.46 31.25
N LEU A 259 -0.78 11.92 30.00
CA LEU A 259 -1.03 13.33 29.65
C LEU A 259 -2.49 13.76 29.93
N GLY A 260 -3.39 12.85 30.29
CA GLY A 260 -4.76 13.17 30.66
C GLY A 260 -5.70 13.44 29.49
N ASN A 261 -5.47 12.79 28.34
CA ASN A 261 -6.26 12.98 27.12
C ASN A 261 -7.78 12.92 27.39
N PRO A 262 -8.53 14.02 27.17
CA PRO A 262 -9.97 14.09 27.44
C PRO A 262 -10.82 13.58 26.27
N PHE A 263 -10.19 13.28 25.14
CA PHE A 263 -10.87 12.98 23.88
C PHE A 263 -11.08 11.47 23.72
N ALA A 264 -12.34 11.08 23.52
CA ALA A 264 -12.75 9.67 23.43
C ALA A 264 -13.09 9.21 22.00
N PHE A 265 -12.71 9.97 20.96
CA PHE A 265 -12.95 9.56 19.58
C PHE A 265 -11.79 8.72 19.04
N GLU A 266 -12.10 7.84 18.09
CA GLU A 266 -11.11 7.01 17.41
C GLU A 266 -10.16 7.89 16.57
N MET A 267 -8.87 7.62 16.71
CA MET A 267 -7.80 8.34 16.04
C MET A 267 -6.81 7.33 15.46
N ASP A 268 -6.32 7.60 14.25
CA ASP A 268 -5.21 6.85 13.70
C ASP A 268 -3.92 7.10 14.53
N VAL A 269 -2.89 6.28 14.28
CA VAL A 269 -1.61 6.37 15.00
C VAL A 269 -0.98 7.76 14.83
N LEU A 270 -1.05 8.33 13.63
CA LEU A 270 -0.45 9.62 13.33
C LEU A 270 -1.13 10.76 14.10
N ALA A 271 -2.46 10.76 14.16
CA ALA A 271 -3.21 11.76 14.90
C ALA A 271 -2.99 11.62 16.41
N ARG A 272 -2.89 10.39 16.94
CA ARG A 272 -2.52 10.17 18.36
C ARG A 272 -1.14 10.72 18.69
N ARG A 273 -0.13 10.52 17.83
CA ARG A 273 1.22 11.09 18.02
C ARG A 273 1.20 12.62 18.00
N ARG A 274 0.50 13.21 17.03
CA ARG A 274 0.34 14.66 16.93
C ARG A 274 -0.39 15.24 18.14
N LEU A 275 -1.42 14.54 18.63
CA LEU A 275 -2.15 14.95 19.82
C LEU A 275 -1.22 14.96 21.04
N ALA A 276 -0.46 13.87 21.27
CA ALA A 276 0.48 13.80 22.38
C ALA A 276 1.50 14.96 22.36
N ALA A 277 1.96 15.39 21.18
CA ALA A 277 2.89 16.50 21.04
C ALA A 277 2.29 17.88 21.39
N ILE A 278 0.99 18.07 21.14
CA ILE A 278 0.32 19.38 21.25
C ILE A 278 -0.54 19.48 22.53
N LEU A 279 -0.90 18.36 23.17
CA LEU A 279 -1.85 18.31 24.28
C LEU A 279 -1.43 19.20 25.47
N THR A 280 -0.14 19.25 25.79
CA THR A 280 0.39 20.13 26.85
C THR A 280 0.20 21.61 26.49
N GLU A 281 0.50 22.01 25.25
CA GLU A 281 0.29 23.39 24.79
C GLU A 281 -1.20 23.74 24.78
N MET A 282 -2.07 22.79 24.40
CA MET A 282 -3.52 22.97 24.48
C MET A 282 -4.01 23.23 25.90
N TYR A 283 -3.48 22.53 26.91
CA TYR A 283 -3.82 22.82 28.30
C TYR A 283 -3.36 24.20 28.73
N GLN A 284 -2.17 24.64 28.31
CA GLN A 284 -1.66 25.98 28.62
C GLN A 284 -2.51 27.09 27.97
N GLN A 285 -3.00 26.86 26.76
CA GLN A 285 -3.84 27.80 26.02
C GLN A 285 -5.33 27.65 26.31
N LYS A 286 -5.72 26.74 27.22
CA LYS A 286 -7.12 26.47 27.53
C LYS A 286 -7.82 27.75 27.99
N GLY A 287 -8.98 27.99 27.39
CA GLY A 287 -9.80 29.16 27.66
C GLY A 287 -9.36 30.46 26.99
N THR A 288 -8.33 30.41 26.13
CA THR A 288 -7.95 31.55 25.27
C THR A 288 -8.57 31.42 23.88
N ALA A 289 -8.79 32.55 23.21
CA ALA A 289 -9.23 32.55 21.81
C ALA A 289 -8.23 31.84 20.89
N LEU A 290 -6.92 32.02 21.13
CA LEU A 290 -5.86 31.35 20.36
C LEU A 290 -5.93 29.83 20.52
N GLY A 291 -6.07 29.33 21.75
CA GLY A 291 -6.21 27.90 22.04
C GLY A 291 -7.44 27.27 21.38
N LEU A 292 -8.58 27.98 21.40
CA LEU A 292 -9.80 27.56 20.69
C LEU A 292 -9.57 27.47 19.18
N ARG A 293 -8.95 28.48 18.55
CA ARG A 293 -8.63 28.44 17.10
C ARG A 293 -7.71 27.27 16.76
N ASN A 294 -6.63 27.11 17.52
CA ASN A 294 -5.64 26.05 17.29
C ASN A 294 -6.26 24.66 17.42
N ALA A 295 -7.09 24.44 18.45
CA ALA A 295 -7.76 23.17 18.66
C ALA A 295 -8.79 22.83 17.57
N ILE A 296 -9.61 23.81 17.17
CA ILE A 296 -10.60 23.62 16.08
C ILE A 296 -9.89 23.28 14.77
N ARG A 297 -8.80 23.99 14.46
CA ARG A 297 -7.96 23.72 13.30
C ARG A 297 -7.34 22.32 13.36
N PHE A 298 -6.81 21.92 14.52
CA PHE A 298 -6.15 20.64 14.70
C PHE A 298 -7.10 19.44 14.53
N PHE A 299 -8.26 19.46 15.20
CA PHE A 299 -9.17 18.30 15.21
C PHE A 299 -10.15 18.24 14.05
N LEU A 300 -10.54 19.40 13.52
CA LEU A 300 -11.59 19.48 12.51
C LEU A 300 -11.10 19.99 11.16
N GLY A 301 -9.86 20.51 11.08
CA GLY A 301 -9.35 21.15 9.86
C GLY A 301 -10.17 22.38 9.46
N ILE A 302 -10.85 23.02 10.42
CA ILE A 302 -11.69 24.19 10.19
C ILE A 302 -10.91 25.45 10.56
N GLU A 303 -10.82 26.39 9.62
CA GLU A 303 -10.27 27.71 9.91
C GLU A 303 -11.34 28.61 10.54
N VAL A 304 -10.97 29.22 11.67
CA VAL A 304 -11.82 30.15 12.42
C VAL A 304 -11.47 31.56 12.00
N ARG A 305 -12.41 32.25 11.36
CA ARG A 305 -12.27 33.63 10.90
C ARG A 305 -12.14 34.58 12.08
N ALA A 306 -13.06 34.48 13.04
CA ALA A 306 -13.09 35.32 14.21
C ALA A 306 -13.74 34.61 15.40
N ILE A 307 -13.35 35.05 16.60
CA ILE A 307 -14.06 34.76 17.85
C ILE A 307 -14.47 36.12 18.39
N SER A 308 -15.75 36.45 18.26
CA SER A 308 -16.31 37.76 18.56
C SER A 308 -17.15 37.71 19.83
N PRO A 309 -17.18 38.78 20.64
CA PRO A 309 -18.10 38.86 21.77
C PRO A 309 -19.54 38.78 21.25
N PHE A 310 -20.42 38.15 22.03
CA PHE A 310 -21.84 38.08 21.67
C PHE A 310 -22.42 39.50 21.62
N ALA A 311 -22.92 39.89 20.45
CA ALA A 311 -23.58 41.16 20.26
C ALA A 311 -25.00 41.08 20.83
N SER A 312 -25.17 41.46 22.10
CA SER A 312 -26.48 41.83 22.61
C SER A 312 -26.86 43.23 22.14
N ASP A 313 -28.13 43.61 22.29
CA ASP A 313 -28.60 44.98 22.09
C ASP A 313 -27.71 45.94 22.88
N THR A 314 -26.85 46.63 22.16
CA THR A 314 -25.87 47.57 22.69
C THR A 314 -26.00 48.83 21.88
N LEU A 315 -25.76 49.95 22.55
CA LEU A 315 -25.75 51.27 21.94
C LEU A 315 -24.90 51.27 20.67
N VAL A 316 -25.52 51.60 19.55
CA VAL A 316 -24.83 52.00 18.34
C VAL A 316 -24.85 53.52 18.27
N LEU A 317 -23.66 54.11 18.38
CA LEU A 317 -23.46 55.56 18.36
C LEU A 317 -23.97 56.15 17.03
N GLY A 318 -25.05 56.94 17.09
CA GLY A 318 -25.66 57.57 15.93
C GLY A 318 -26.93 56.87 15.41
N GLU A 319 -27.26 55.69 15.93
CA GLU A 319 -28.47 54.95 15.54
C GLU A 319 -29.44 54.76 16.72
N SER A 320 -28.92 54.46 17.92
CA SER A 320 -29.76 54.20 19.09
C SER A 320 -30.34 55.48 19.71
N GLU A 321 -31.62 55.46 20.01
CA GLU A 321 -32.41 56.53 20.62
C GLU A 321 -32.46 56.42 22.15
N LEU A 322 -32.11 57.53 22.82
CA LEU A 322 -32.10 57.64 24.28
C LEU A 322 -33.49 57.34 24.86
N GLY A 323 -33.63 56.23 25.59
CA GLY A 323 -34.87 55.81 26.24
C GLY A 323 -35.72 54.78 25.47
N VAL A 324 -35.30 54.39 24.26
CA VAL A 324 -35.95 53.33 23.46
C VAL A 324 -35.06 52.09 23.40
N ASP A 325 -33.92 52.20 22.73
CA ASP A 325 -32.94 51.11 22.49
C ASP A 325 -31.52 51.50 22.95
N TRP A 326 -31.39 52.62 23.67
CA TRP A 326 -30.14 53.09 24.27
C TRP A 326 -29.72 52.21 25.45
N VAL A 327 -28.91 51.19 25.16
CA VAL A 327 -28.33 50.28 26.15
C VAL A 327 -26.81 50.51 26.22
N LEU A 328 -26.33 51.19 27.27
CA LEU A 328 -24.92 51.58 27.45
C LEU A 328 -23.92 50.39 27.40
N GLY A 329 -24.42 49.19 27.64
CA GLY A 329 -23.71 47.92 27.48
C GLY A 329 -24.61 46.78 27.96
N PRO A 330 -24.26 45.52 27.69
CA PRO A 330 -25.07 44.39 28.15
C PRO A 330 -25.19 44.46 29.68
N SER A 331 -26.41 44.72 30.16
CA SER A 331 -26.75 44.74 31.58
C SER A 331 -26.72 43.32 32.16
N GLU A 332 -26.88 42.31 31.31
CA GLU A 332 -26.84 40.91 31.69
C GLU A 332 -25.41 40.37 31.80
N ARG A 333 -25.11 39.74 32.94
CA ARG A 333 -23.83 39.06 33.19
C ARG A 333 -23.52 37.99 32.14
N PHE A 334 -24.56 37.38 31.56
CA PHE A 334 -24.44 36.38 30.50
C PHE A 334 -23.76 36.95 29.24
N ALA A 335 -24.29 38.03 28.68
CA ALA A 335 -23.79 38.63 27.44
C ALA A 335 -22.33 39.10 27.54
N ARG A 336 -21.86 39.48 28.74
CA ARG A 336 -20.45 39.84 28.97
C ARG A 336 -19.47 38.68 28.86
N TYR A 337 -19.92 37.45 29.11
CA TYR A 337 -19.10 36.24 29.05
C TYR A 337 -19.50 35.33 27.88
N ALA A 338 -20.34 35.83 26.96
CA ALA A 338 -20.80 35.11 25.80
C ALA A 338 -19.97 35.48 24.56
N PHE A 339 -19.72 34.51 23.69
CA PHE A 339 -18.97 34.70 22.46
C PHE A 339 -19.53 33.83 21.32
N ASN A 340 -19.25 34.28 20.10
CA ASN A 340 -19.57 33.62 18.85
C ASN A 340 -18.29 33.15 18.15
N ILE A 341 -18.40 32.10 17.34
CA ILE A 341 -17.31 31.60 16.50
C ILE A 341 -17.75 31.72 15.05
N GLU A 342 -16.95 32.44 14.26
CA GLU A 342 -17.16 32.62 12.83
C GLU A 342 -16.23 31.70 12.06
N VAL A 343 -16.77 30.91 11.14
CA VAL A 343 -16.01 29.99 10.27
C VAL A 343 -16.07 30.44 8.81
N GLU A 344 -15.12 29.99 7.99
CA GLU A 344 -15.01 30.43 6.58
C GLU A 344 -15.86 29.62 5.60
N ARG A 345 -16.41 28.47 6.03
CA ARG A 345 -17.18 27.56 5.18
C ARG A 345 -18.41 27.01 5.90
N LEU A 346 -19.39 26.57 5.13
CA LEU A 346 -20.50 25.78 5.64
C LEU A 346 -20.00 24.44 6.18
N LEU A 347 -20.48 24.08 7.37
CA LEU A 347 -20.10 22.84 8.04
C LEU A 347 -21.18 21.77 7.86
N SER A 348 -20.78 20.50 7.90
CA SER A 348 -21.72 19.39 8.02
C SER A 348 -22.31 19.32 9.44
N GLN A 349 -23.46 18.64 9.61
CA GLN A 349 -24.06 18.48 10.93
C GLN A 349 -23.12 17.80 11.94
N ALA A 350 -22.35 16.81 11.49
CA ALA A 350 -21.35 16.13 12.31
C ALA A 350 -20.22 17.07 12.75
N GLU A 351 -19.71 17.90 11.84
CA GLU A 351 -18.68 18.91 12.16
C GLU A 351 -19.20 19.95 13.16
N ARG A 352 -20.43 20.43 13.01
CA ARG A 352 -21.07 21.36 13.97
C ARG A 352 -21.14 20.77 15.37
N GLN A 353 -21.55 19.51 15.48
CA GLN A 353 -21.67 18.84 16.77
C GLN A 353 -20.30 18.63 17.43
N ARG A 354 -19.29 18.19 16.67
CA ARG A 354 -17.92 18.03 17.17
C ARG A 354 -17.30 19.36 17.59
N LEU A 355 -17.51 20.42 16.82
CA LEU A 355 -17.06 21.77 17.15
C LEU A 355 -17.67 22.23 18.47
N ARG A 356 -18.98 22.09 18.66
CA ARG A 356 -19.66 22.45 19.92
C ARG A 356 -19.09 21.70 21.11
N THR A 357 -18.90 20.38 21.00
CA THR A 357 -18.30 19.57 22.08
C THR A 357 -16.88 20.02 22.43
N LEU A 358 -16.06 20.30 21.41
CA LEU A 358 -14.69 20.76 21.60
C LEU A 358 -14.63 22.14 22.28
N VAL A 359 -15.45 23.08 21.82
CA VAL A 359 -15.53 24.43 22.39
C VAL A 359 -16.03 24.38 23.84
N GLU A 360 -17.05 23.56 24.13
CA GLU A 360 -17.58 23.40 25.49
C GLU A 360 -16.50 22.87 26.46
N TYR A 361 -15.65 21.96 25.99
CA TYR A 361 -14.54 21.44 26.79
C TYR A 361 -13.43 22.46 27.05
N LEU A 362 -13.10 23.28 26.03
CA LEU A 362 -11.96 24.21 26.07
C LEU A 362 -12.30 25.57 26.68
N LYS A 363 -13.55 26.01 26.62
CA LYS A 363 -13.93 27.32 27.16
C LYS A 363 -13.82 27.35 28.70
N PRO A 364 -13.56 28.51 29.31
CA PRO A 364 -13.66 28.65 30.76
C PRO A 364 -15.10 28.39 31.22
N ALA A 365 -15.26 27.80 32.40
CA ALA A 365 -16.57 27.42 32.94
C ALA A 365 -17.56 28.59 33.07
N HIS A 366 -17.07 29.82 33.24
CA HIS A 366 -17.88 31.04 33.39
C HIS A 366 -18.26 31.70 32.06
N THR A 367 -17.82 31.15 30.93
CA THR A 367 -18.11 31.67 29.58
C THR A 367 -19.13 30.81 28.83
N HIS A 368 -19.79 31.42 27.85
CA HIS A 368 -20.88 30.82 27.09
C HIS A 368 -20.60 30.91 25.58
N PHE A 369 -20.64 29.78 24.90
CA PHE A 369 -20.62 29.73 23.44
C PHE A 369 -22.06 29.80 22.93
N VAL A 370 -22.39 30.85 22.18
CA VAL A 370 -23.77 31.09 21.72
C VAL A 370 -23.91 30.65 20.27
N ASP A 371 -23.37 31.43 19.33
CA ASP A 371 -23.59 31.21 17.91
C ASP A 371 -22.35 30.72 17.17
N LEU A 372 -22.58 29.74 16.30
CA LEU A 372 -21.66 29.33 15.25
C LEU A 372 -22.11 30.04 13.97
N VAL A 373 -21.37 31.04 13.56
CA VAL A 373 -21.68 31.87 12.40
C VAL A 373 -20.97 31.28 11.18
N GLU A 374 -21.75 30.74 10.26
CA GLU A 374 -21.28 30.20 8.98
C GLU A 374 -21.49 31.25 7.88
N PRO A 375 -20.66 31.25 6.81
CA PRO A 375 -20.90 32.13 5.69
C PRO A 375 -22.27 31.81 5.08
N LEU A 376 -22.98 32.85 4.66
CA LEU A 376 -24.20 32.67 3.87
C LEU A 376 -23.86 31.81 2.65
N PRO A 377 -24.70 30.81 2.30
CA PRO A 377 -24.52 30.08 1.06
C PRO A 377 -24.44 31.11 -0.08
N PRO A 378 -23.60 30.87 -1.11
CA PRO A 378 -23.62 31.73 -2.28
C PRO A 378 -25.07 31.82 -2.75
N VAL A 379 -25.56 33.05 -2.94
CA VAL A 379 -26.86 33.29 -3.56
C VAL A 379 -26.70 32.76 -4.99
N LEU A 380 -27.03 31.49 -5.19
CA LEU A 380 -27.25 30.97 -6.52
C LEU A 380 -28.44 31.78 -7.06
N PRO A 381 -28.31 32.51 -8.17
CA PRO A 381 -29.50 33.03 -8.81
C PRO A 381 -30.44 31.85 -9.02
N GLU A 382 -31.68 31.99 -8.55
CA GLU A 382 -32.76 31.03 -8.84
C GLU A 382 -32.83 30.91 -10.36
N HIS A 383 -32.21 29.85 -10.88
CA HIS A 383 -32.27 29.57 -12.30
C HIS A 383 -33.63 28.95 -12.54
N TRP A 384 -34.34 29.51 -13.51
CA TRP A 384 -35.68 29.08 -13.89
C TRP A 384 -35.67 27.58 -14.24
N GLU A 385 -36.33 26.77 -13.42
CA GLU A 385 -36.54 25.34 -13.70
C GLU A 385 -37.91 25.17 -14.37
N LEU A 386 -37.87 24.76 -15.65
CA LEU A 386 -39.05 24.48 -16.45
C LEU A 386 -39.89 23.38 -15.80
N GLY A 387 -41.04 23.78 -15.25
CA GLY A 387 -42.03 22.88 -14.63
C GLY A 387 -42.11 22.93 -13.10
N LEU A 388 -41.22 23.66 -12.43
CA LEU A 388 -41.22 23.82 -10.96
C LEU A 388 -41.33 25.27 -10.49
N SER A 389 -40.83 26.24 -11.26
CA SER A 389 -40.88 27.66 -10.89
C SER A 389 -42.18 28.34 -11.39
N GLU A 390 -42.85 29.09 -10.51
CA GLU A 390 -44.05 29.87 -10.83
C GLU A 390 -43.72 31.36 -10.97
N LEU A 391 -44.27 32.00 -12.01
CA LEU A 391 -43.95 33.37 -12.38
C LEU A 391 -44.62 34.36 -11.42
N GLY A 392 -43.84 35.07 -10.60
CA GLY A 392 -44.33 36.07 -9.65
C GLY A 392 -44.50 35.60 -8.20
N GLU A 393 -44.35 34.30 -7.91
CA GLU A 393 -44.30 33.78 -6.53
C GLU A 393 -42.88 33.36 -6.11
N THR A 394 -42.21 32.55 -6.94
CA THR A 394 -40.83 32.06 -6.70
C THR A 394 -39.81 32.68 -7.64
N SER A 395 -40.10 33.88 -8.15
CA SER A 395 -39.23 34.55 -9.11
C SER A 395 -39.26 36.07 -8.95
N ARG A 396 -38.07 36.67 -8.78
CA ARG A 396 -37.85 38.11 -8.96
C ARG A 396 -37.08 38.35 -10.24
N LEU A 397 -37.72 39.04 -11.20
CA LEU A 397 -37.05 39.55 -12.38
C LEU A 397 -36.20 40.76 -11.95
N HIS A 398 -34.89 40.72 -12.25
CA HIS A 398 -34.03 41.91 -12.14
C HIS A 398 -34.22 42.84 -13.32
#